data_AF-A0A2E9VU05-F1
#
_entry.id   AF-A0A2E9VU05-F1
#
_cell.length_a   1.000
_cell.length_b   1.000
_cell.length_c   1.000
_cell.angle_alpha   90.00
_cell.angle_beta   90.00
_cell.angle_gamma   90.00
#
_symmetry.space_group_name_H-M   'P 1'
#
loop_
_entity.id
_entity.type
_entity.pdbx_description
1 polymer ?
#
loop_
_entity_poly.entity_id
_entity_poly.type
_entity_poly.pdbx_seq_one_letter_code
_entity_poly.pdbx_strand_id
1 'polypeptide(L)'
;MSIEKKRQIQESLKTLAETHVIAVTQIENTISILMQTLELDEPFVAATEEIPFADVTTFCISWHGKTCFLGNTLLFWLFHRLVQSVNGYVAHVDLLDDVWKGNRESSSIRGVAKRLRDRLTAAGMTELAKAIDGTISGYYGLILV
;
A
#
# COMPACT_ATOMS: atom_id res chain seq x y z
N MET A 1 12.08 19.69 25.77
CA MET A 1 10.82 20.15 25.14
C MET A 1 9.76 20.28 26.23
N SER A 2 9.17 21.46 26.42
CA SER A 2 8.23 21.73 27.54
C SER A 2 6.95 20.89 27.42
N ILE A 3 6.45 20.37 28.54
CA ILE A 3 5.20 19.59 28.64
C ILE A 3 4.02 20.34 27.99
N GLU A 4 4.00 21.67 28.12
CA GLU A 4 2.98 22.53 27.54
C GLU A 4 2.98 22.51 26.00
N LYS A 5 4.16 22.46 25.36
CA LYS A 5 4.26 22.37 23.89
C LYS A 5 3.73 21.02 23.38
N LYS A 6 3.95 19.93 24.12
CA LYS A 6 3.41 18.60 23.77
C LYS A 6 1.88 18.59 23.83
N ARG A 7 1.30 19.19 24.87
CA ARG A 7 -0.14 19.32 25.04
C ARG A 7 -0.77 20.13 23.91
N GLN A 8 -0.18 21.27 23.56
CA GLN A 8 -0.65 22.11 22.45
C GLN A 8 -0.62 21.40 21.09
N ILE A 9 0.41 20.61 20.82
CA ILE A 9 0.49 19.80 19.59
C ILE A 9 -0.60 18.72 19.58
N GLN A 10 -0.83 18.03 20.69
CA GLN A 10 -1.88 17.00 20.78
C GLN A 10 -3.28 17.59 20.58
N GLU A 11 -3.56 18.74 21.19
CA GLU A 11 -4.83 19.45 21.00
C GLU A 11 -5.00 19.92 19.55
N SER A 12 -3.95 20.47 18.95
CA SER A 12 -3.99 20.91 17.54
C SER A 12 -4.23 19.73 16.58
N LEU A 13 -3.57 18.59 16.80
CA LEU A 13 -3.76 17.38 16.01
C LEU A 13 -5.17 16.80 16.16
N LYS A 14 -5.72 16.83 17.39
CA LYS A 14 -7.09 16.38 17.65
C LYS A 14 -8.11 17.26 16.92
N THR A 15 -7.99 18.58 17.04
CA THR A 15 -8.85 19.53 16.34
C THR A 15 -8.74 19.37 14.82
N LEU A 16 -7.54 19.14 14.29
CA LEU A 16 -7.32 18.90 12.88
C LEU A 16 -8.02 17.60 12.41
N ALA A 17 -7.88 16.51 13.17
CA ALA A 17 -8.53 15.24 12.87
C ALA A 17 -10.06 15.37 12.89
N GLU A 18 -10.62 16.05 13.90
CA GLU A 18 -12.07 16.33 13.99
C GLU A 18 -12.56 17.15 12.80
N THR A 19 -11.78 18.16 12.38
CA THR A 19 -12.09 18.98 11.21
C THR A 19 -12.11 18.14 9.92
N HIS A 20 -11.15 17.23 9.76
CA HIS A 20 -11.12 16.34 8.60
C HIS A 20 -12.28 15.36 8.56
N VAL A 21 -12.69 14.80 9.71
CA VAL A 21 -13.87 13.91 9.78
C VAL A 21 -15.12 14.65 9.29
N ILE A 22 -15.30 15.91 9.71
CA ILE A 22 -16.44 16.74 9.28
C ILE A 22 -16.36 16.99 7.77
N ALA A 23 -15.19 17.35 7.25
CA ALA A 23 -14.99 17.61 5.83
C ALA A 23 -15.28 16.37 4.97
N VAL A 24 -14.81 15.19 5.39
CA VAL A 24 -15.09 13.91 4.70
C VAL A 24 -16.58 13.61 4.71
N THR A 25 -17.23 13.75 5.87
CA THR A 25 -18.70 13.55 5.99
C THR A 25 -19.47 14.49 5.05
N GLN A 26 -19.02 15.74 4.92
CA GLN A 26 -19.65 16.72 4.02
C GLN A 26 -19.46 16.34 2.54
N ILE A 27 -18.28 15.83 2.18
CA ILE A 27 -18.00 15.33 0.83
C ILE A 27 -18.92 14.13 0.52
N GLU A 28 -19.01 13.15 1.42
CA GLU A 28 -19.86 11.97 1.26
C GLU A 28 -21.34 12.36 1.07
N ASN A 29 -21.83 13.29 1.88
CA ASN A 29 -23.19 13.83 1.73
C ASN A 29 -23.40 14.52 0.38
N THR A 30 -22.41 15.29 -0.08
CA THR A 30 -22.50 15.98 -1.38
C THR A 30 -22.51 14.98 -2.54
N ILE A 31 -21.68 13.94 -2.47
CA ILE A 31 -21.67 12.86 -3.44
C ILE A 31 -23.04 12.19 -3.48
N SER A 32 -23.62 11.85 -2.32
CA SER A 32 -24.95 11.24 -2.23
C SER A 32 -26.04 12.09 -2.91
N ILE A 33 -26.03 13.42 -2.70
CA ILE A 33 -26.97 14.35 -3.34
C ILE A 33 -26.76 14.40 -4.86
N LEU A 34 -25.51 14.50 -5.31
CA LEU A 34 -25.18 14.54 -6.74
C LEU A 34 -25.62 13.25 -7.44
N MET A 35 -25.38 12.11 -6.79
CA MET A 35 -25.78 10.80 -7.27
C MET A 35 -27.29 10.66 -7.45
N GLN A 36 -28.06 11.11 -6.46
CA GLN A 36 -29.51 11.13 -6.54
C GLN A 36 -30.01 12.07 -7.65
N THR A 37 -29.36 13.23 -7.82
CA THR A 37 -29.75 14.23 -8.83
C THR A 37 -29.45 13.76 -10.25
N LEU A 38 -28.38 12.99 -10.44
CA LEU A 38 -27.92 12.52 -11.73
C LEU A 38 -28.49 11.15 -12.13
N GLU A 39 -29.41 10.58 -11.34
CA GLU A 39 -30.01 9.26 -11.56
C GLU A 39 -28.95 8.16 -11.80
N LEU A 40 -27.82 8.25 -11.09
CA LEU A 40 -26.75 7.28 -11.21
C LEU A 40 -27.10 6.03 -10.39
N ASP A 41 -27.31 4.91 -11.09
CA ASP A 41 -27.50 3.59 -10.46
C ASP A 41 -26.18 3.13 -9.82
N GLU A 42 -26.23 2.97 -8.50
CA GLU A 42 -25.16 2.58 -7.57
C GLU A 42 -24.11 3.64 -7.19
N PRO A 43 -23.66 3.66 -5.91
CA PRO A 43 -22.63 4.56 -5.45
C PRO A 43 -21.46 4.56 -6.41
N PHE A 44 -21.12 5.73 -6.94
CA PHE A 44 -19.73 5.99 -7.27
C PHE A 44 -18.98 6.00 -5.94
N VAL A 45 -18.76 4.80 -5.38
CA VAL A 45 -17.50 4.50 -4.74
C VAL A 45 -16.54 4.81 -5.88
N ALA A 46 -16.01 6.04 -5.88
CA ALA A 46 -14.82 6.33 -6.64
C ALA A 46 -13.97 5.09 -6.48
N ALA A 47 -13.59 4.45 -7.58
CA ALA A 47 -12.59 3.41 -7.54
C ALA A 47 -11.35 4.09 -6.96
N THR A 48 -11.30 4.20 -5.63
CA THR A 48 -10.07 4.28 -4.88
C THR A 48 -9.40 3.02 -5.35
N GLU A 49 -8.43 3.17 -6.26
CA GLU A 49 -7.48 2.13 -6.55
C GLU A 49 -7.16 1.50 -5.21
N GLU A 50 -7.71 0.31 -4.95
CA GLU A 50 -7.62 -0.27 -3.62
C GLU A 50 -6.12 -0.50 -3.43
N ILE A 51 -5.50 0.34 -2.61
CA ILE A 51 -4.08 0.22 -2.36
C ILE A 51 -3.92 -1.17 -1.74
N PRO A 52 -3.10 -2.04 -2.35
CA PRO A 52 -2.91 -3.37 -1.80
C PRO A 52 -2.40 -3.24 -0.37
N PHE A 53 -2.83 -4.13 0.50
CA PHE A 53 -2.50 -4.08 1.92
C PHE A 53 -1.64 -5.29 2.30
N ALA A 54 -0.57 -5.05 3.05
CA ALA A 54 0.29 -6.09 3.60
C ALA A 54 0.10 -6.18 5.12
N ASP A 55 -0.62 -7.18 5.58
CA ASP A 55 -0.91 -7.38 7.00
C ASP A 55 0.24 -8.11 7.71
N VAL A 56 0.95 -7.42 8.58
CA VAL A 56 2.08 -7.97 9.35
C VAL A 56 1.66 -8.95 10.45
N THR A 57 0.38 -8.98 10.83
CA THR A 57 -0.14 -9.90 11.86
C THR A 57 -0.45 -11.27 11.28
N THR A 58 -1.01 -11.31 10.07
CA THR A 58 -1.38 -12.54 9.37
C THR A 58 -0.38 -12.95 8.29
N PHE A 59 0.56 -12.08 7.93
CA PHE A 59 1.50 -12.24 6.81
C PHE A 59 0.79 -12.49 5.47
N CYS A 60 -0.34 -11.80 5.29
CA CYS A 60 -1.17 -11.85 4.11
C CYS A 60 -1.08 -10.54 3.31
N ILE A 61 -1.19 -10.67 1.99
CA ILE A 61 -1.47 -9.55 1.10
C ILE A 61 -2.96 -9.59 0.76
N SER A 62 -3.64 -8.44 0.84
CA SER A 62 -5.05 -8.28 0.49
C SER A 62 -5.21 -7.23 -0.61
N TRP A 63 -5.96 -7.57 -1.67
CA TRP A 63 -6.22 -6.68 -2.80
C TRP A 63 -7.45 -7.15 -3.59
N HIS A 64 -8.41 -6.26 -3.90
CA HIS A 64 -9.62 -6.59 -4.67
C HIS A 64 -10.38 -7.80 -4.12
N GLY A 65 -10.58 -7.81 -2.79
CA GLY A 65 -11.27 -8.89 -2.08
C GLY A 65 -10.54 -10.25 -2.08
N LYS A 66 -9.34 -10.33 -2.66
CA LYS A 66 -8.50 -11.53 -2.66
C LYS A 66 -7.46 -11.43 -1.55
N THR A 67 -7.00 -12.59 -1.07
CA THR A 67 -5.97 -12.69 -0.04
C THR A 67 -4.91 -13.71 -0.45
N CYS A 68 -3.64 -13.36 -0.30
CA CYS A 68 -2.49 -14.22 -0.57
C CYS A 68 -1.65 -14.37 0.70
N PHE A 69 -1.67 -15.55 1.32
CA PHE A 69 -0.78 -15.86 2.44
C PHE A 69 0.63 -16.16 1.95
N LEU A 70 1.60 -15.41 2.47
CA LEU A 70 3.03 -15.54 2.15
C LEU A 70 3.87 -16.00 3.35
N GLY A 71 3.30 -15.96 4.56
CA GLY A 71 4.01 -16.24 5.80
C GLY A 71 5.11 -15.21 6.10
N ASN A 72 5.79 -15.37 7.23
CA ASN A 72 6.93 -14.54 7.62
C ASN A 72 8.16 -14.85 6.75
N THR A 73 8.13 -14.44 5.49
CA THR A 73 9.14 -14.74 4.47
C THR A 73 9.62 -13.48 3.76
N LEU A 74 10.74 -13.59 3.05
CA LEU A 74 11.26 -12.49 2.21
C LEU A 74 10.26 -12.04 1.15
N LEU A 75 9.35 -12.91 0.69
CA LEU A 75 8.30 -12.52 -0.26
C LEU A 75 7.35 -11.49 0.36
N PHE A 76 6.91 -11.77 1.59
CA PHE A 76 6.05 -10.87 2.35
C PHE A 76 6.76 -9.56 2.63
N TRP A 77 7.98 -9.61 3.17
CA TRP A 77 8.72 -8.40 3.55
C TRP A 77 9.13 -7.55 2.34
N LEU A 78 9.45 -8.17 1.21
CA LEU A 78 9.67 -7.44 -0.04
C LEU A 78 8.41 -6.67 -0.44
N PHE A 79 7.25 -7.34 -0.48
CA PHE A 79 6.00 -6.69 -0.83
C PHE A 79 5.63 -5.58 0.17
N HIS A 80 5.73 -5.86 1.47
CA HIS A 80 5.49 -4.90 2.54
C HIS A 80 6.38 -3.66 2.39
N ARG A 81 7.64 -3.82 1.97
CA ARG A 81 8.51 -2.66 1.74
C ARG A 81 8.09 -1.86 0.50
N LEU A 82 7.69 -2.52 -0.57
CA LEU A 82 7.24 -1.85 -1.81
C LEU A 82 5.92 -1.12 -1.61
N VAL A 83 4.99 -1.67 -0.82
CA VAL A 83 3.69 -1.04 -0.58
C VAL A 83 3.75 0.23 0.28
N GLN A 84 4.86 0.43 1.01
CA GLN A 84 5.16 1.68 1.69
C GLN A 84 5.62 2.79 0.72
N SER A 85 5.87 2.45 -0.55
CA SER A 85 6.35 3.36 -1.58
C SER A 85 5.61 3.08 -2.91
N VAL A 86 4.29 2.92 -2.83
CA VAL A 86 3.40 2.79 -4.00
C VAL A 86 3.65 3.93 -4.98
N ASN A 87 3.70 3.60 -6.26
CA ASN A 87 4.03 4.52 -7.37
C ASN A 87 5.43 5.16 -7.23
N GLY A 88 6.31 4.53 -6.45
CA GLY A 88 7.71 4.89 -6.29
C GLY A 88 8.64 3.71 -6.52
N TYR A 89 9.92 4.03 -6.74
CA TYR A 89 11.00 3.06 -6.86
C TYR A 89 11.86 3.07 -5.61
N VAL A 90 12.20 1.88 -5.13
CA VAL A 90 13.10 1.63 -3.99
C VAL A 90 14.41 1.07 -4.53
N ALA A 91 15.54 1.61 -4.08
CA ALA A 91 16.85 1.15 -4.53
C ALA A 91 17.15 -0.24 -3.97
N HIS A 92 17.93 -1.03 -4.71
CA HIS A 92 18.37 -2.36 -4.28
C HIS A 92 19.09 -2.33 -2.93
N VAL A 93 19.92 -1.31 -2.68
CA VAL A 93 20.64 -1.16 -1.41
C VAL A 93 19.67 -1.05 -0.24
N ASP A 94 18.63 -0.23 -0.37
CA ASP A 94 17.61 -0.05 0.65
C ASP A 94 16.79 -1.34 0.83
N LEU A 95 16.44 -2.04 -0.26
CA LEU A 95 15.73 -3.33 -0.18
C LEU A 95 16.56 -4.41 0.54
N LEU A 96 17.88 -4.48 0.28
CA LEU A 96 18.76 -5.44 0.94
C LEU A 96 18.85 -5.16 2.44
N ASP A 97 18.96 -3.89 2.83
CA ASP A 97 19.05 -3.50 4.22
C ASP A 97 17.71 -3.74 4.96
N ASP A 98 16.60 -3.30 4.37
CA ASP A 98 15.28 -3.34 5.00
C ASP A 98 14.70 -4.76 5.09
N VAL A 99 14.90 -5.58 4.04
CA VAL A 99 14.24 -6.90 3.91
C VAL A 99 15.19 -8.06 4.23
N TRP A 100 16.47 -7.98 3.85
CA TRP A 100 17.43 -9.07 4.07
C TRP A 100 18.27 -8.89 5.34
N LYS A 101 18.39 -7.66 5.88
CA LYS A 101 19.15 -7.35 7.10
C LYS A 101 20.57 -7.93 7.12
N GLY A 102 21.22 -8.02 5.95
CA GLY A 102 22.54 -8.63 5.81
C GLY A 102 23.08 -8.61 4.38
N ASN A 103 24.38 -8.91 4.25
CA ASN A 103 25.12 -8.75 2.99
C ASN A 103 24.72 -9.85 1.98
N ARG A 104 23.90 -9.50 0.99
CA ARG A 104 23.48 -10.40 -0.09
C ARG A 104 23.65 -9.74 -1.45
N GLU A 105 23.86 -10.57 -2.46
CA GLU A 105 23.93 -10.12 -3.85
C GLU A 105 22.55 -9.66 -4.35
N SER A 106 22.55 -8.63 -5.19
CA SER A 106 21.37 -8.09 -5.88
C SER A 106 20.62 -9.13 -6.74
N SER A 107 21.30 -10.21 -7.14
CA SER A 107 20.72 -11.39 -7.78
C SER A 107 19.62 -12.04 -6.93
N SER A 108 19.70 -11.92 -5.60
CA SER A 108 18.71 -12.44 -4.65
C SER A 108 17.37 -11.72 -4.74
N ILE A 109 17.35 -10.41 -5.01
CA ILE A 109 16.12 -9.62 -5.13
C ILE A 109 15.31 -10.12 -6.33
N ARG A 110 15.95 -10.29 -7.49
CA ARG A 110 15.26 -10.78 -8.71
C ARG A 110 14.58 -12.14 -8.48
N GLY A 111 15.25 -13.05 -7.79
CA GLY A 111 14.70 -14.37 -7.47
C GLY A 111 13.48 -14.30 -6.56
N VAL A 112 13.53 -13.44 -5.53
CA VAL A 112 12.41 -13.23 -4.60
C VAL A 112 11.25 -12.50 -5.28
N ALA A 113 11.52 -11.46 -6.06
CA ALA A 113 10.51 -10.74 -6.84
C ALA A 113 9.79 -11.67 -7.82
N LYS A 114 10.52 -12.54 -8.53
CA LYS A 114 9.91 -13.56 -9.40
C LYS A 114 8.96 -14.47 -8.64
N ARG A 115 9.41 -15.09 -7.55
CA ARG A 115 8.59 -15.99 -6.73
C ARG A 115 7.37 -15.28 -6.13
N LEU A 116 7.51 -14.00 -5.78
CA LEU A 116 6.41 -13.17 -5.29
C LEU A 116 5.35 -12.99 -6.38
N ARG A 117 5.75 -12.62 -7.61
CA ARG A 117 4.83 -12.52 -8.75
C ARG A 117 4.12 -13.85 -9.03
N ASP A 118 4.85 -14.97 -8.99
CA ASP A 118 4.27 -16.30 -9.19
C ASP A 118 3.19 -16.63 -8.13
N ARG A 119 3.46 -16.30 -6.85
CA ARG A 119 2.50 -16.52 -5.74
C ARG A 119 1.27 -15.62 -5.83
N LEU A 120 1.44 -14.35 -6.19
CA LEU A 120 0.33 -13.42 -6.40
C LEU A 120 -0.53 -13.85 -7.59
N THR A 121 0.08 -14.26 -8.69
CA THR A 121 -0.62 -14.80 -9.86
C THR A 121 -1.42 -16.05 -9.51
N ALA A 122 -0.83 -16.99 -8.74
CA ALA A 122 -1.51 -18.18 -8.27
C ALA A 122 -2.70 -17.89 -7.33
N ALA A 123 -2.66 -16.76 -6.60
CA ALA A 123 -3.77 -16.27 -5.78
C ALA A 123 -4.81 -15.44 -6.57
N GLY A 124 -4.69 -15.37 -7.91
CA GLY A 124 -5.59 -14.61 -8.77
C GLY A 124 -5.35 -13.10 -8.77
N MET A 125 -4.20 -12.63 -8.28
CA MET A 125 -3.79 -11.21 -8.25
C MET A 125 -2.82 -10.89 -9.40
N THR A 126 -3.14 -11.32 -10.62
CA THR A 126 -2.25 -11.20 -11.78
C THR A 126 -1.86 -9.75 -12.09
N GLU A 127 -2.79 -8.82 -11.97
CA GLU A 127 -2.52 -7.40 -12.23
C GLU A 127 -1.58 -6.80 -11.17
N LEU A 128 -1.76 -7.15 -9.89
CA LEU A 128 -0.81 -6.77 -8.84
C LEU A 128 0.57 -7.40 -9.04
N ALA A 129 0.63 -8.64 -9.54
CA ALA A 129 1.90 -9.28 -9.86
C ALA A 129 2.64 -8.54 -10.99
N LYS A 130 1.92 -8.03 -12.00
CA LYS A 130 2.48 -7.21 -13.07
C LYS A 130 2.92 -5.83 -12.61
N ALA A 131 2.20 -5.24 -11.64
CA ALA A 131 2.53 -3.96 -11.04
C ALA A 131 3.87 -3.95 -10.27
N ILE A 132 4.39 -5.13 -9.88
CA ILE A 132 5.74 -5.22 -9.31
C ILE A 132 6.76 -5.04 -10.44
N ASP A 133 7.29 -3.82 -10.56
CA ASP A 133 8.23 -3.43 -11.59
C ASP A 133 9.68 -3.57 -11.11
N GLY A 134 10.54 -4.09 -11.98
CA GLY A 134 11.99 -4.15 -11.81
C GLY A 134 12.73 -3.88 -13.12
N THR A 135 12.11 -3.16 -14.06
CA THR A 135 12.68 -2.78 -15.35
C THR A 135 13.81 -1.76 -15.19
N ILE A 136 13.73 -0.89 -14.19
CA ILE A 136 14.79 0.08 -13.86
C ILE A 136 15.93 -0.64 -13.15
N SER A 137 17.11 -0.63 -13.76
CA SER A 137 18.30 -1.28 -13.21
C SER A 137 18.66 -0.72 -11.83
N GLY A 138 18.71 -1.59 -10.83
CA GLY A 138 19.06 -1.23 -9.45
C GLY A 138 17.87 -0.80 -8.59
N TYR A 139 16.64 -0.88 -9.11
CA TYR A 139 15.43 -0.44 -8.41
C TYR A 139 14.28 -1.45 -8.59
N TYR A 140 13.36 -1.44 -7.63
CA TYR A 140 12.06 -2.09 -7.75
C TYR A 140 10.94 -1.14 -7.30
N GLY A 141 9.78 -1.24 -7.92
CA GLY A 141 8.61 -0.44 -7.58
C GLY A 141 7.35 -1.27 -7.55
N LEU A 142 6.33 -0.75 -6.86
CA LEU A 142 4.96 -1.20 -6.99
C LEU A 142 4.18 -0.10 -7.71
N ILE A 143 3.96 -0.28 -9.01
CA ILE A 143 3.50 0.74 -9.94
C ILE A 143 2.06 0.38 -10.36
N LEU A 144 1.09 1.06 -9.74
CA LEU A 144 -0.34 0.93 -9.99
C LEU A 144 -0.72 2.09 -10.92
N VAL A 145 -0.91 1.81 -12.21
CA VAL A 145 -1.23 2.79 -13.27
C VAL A 145 -2.33 2.22 -14.15
#